data_AF-A0A0Q0CDA4-F1
#
_entry.id   AF-A0A0Q0CDA4-F1
#
_cell.length_a   1.000
_cell.length_b   1.000
_cell.length_c   1.000
_cell.angle_alpha   90.00
_cell.angle_beta   90.00
_cell.angle_gamma   90.00
#
_symmetry.space_group_name_H-M   'P 1'
#
loop_
_entity.id
_entity.type
_entity.pdbx_description
1 polymer ?
#
loop_
_entity_poly.entity_id
_entity_poly.type
_entity_poly.pdbx_seq_one_letter_code
_entity_poly.pdbx_strand_id
1 'polypeptide(L)'
;VGVDTYVCGNHEYYDGHIDRTLTKMRDAAEPHVHVLENDVVVLNGVRILGTTGWTDFSSTGDQVAASRVAWERMNDFGYIRIDAGYRRLRPADLIARNHVAKTWLTEELARPFVGKTIVITHHSPSSLLVGSKHDGHLNAAYTNDWPRLIEQADLWVFGHTHEFVDVELAGCRIVSNPRGYPGESTGFNPAFEIEM
;
A
#
# COMPACT_ATOMS: atom_id res chain seq x y z
N VAL A 1 -11.52 -17.85 16.62
CA VAL A 1 -11.67 -17.11 15.34
C VAL A 1 -10.37 -16.33 15.17
N GLY A 2 -9.70 -16.45 14.02
CA GLY A 2 -8.52 -15.63 13.73
C GLY A 2 -8.92 -14.15 13.66
N VAL A 3 -7.96 -13.24 13.83
CA VAL A 3 -8.19 -11.82 13.61
C VAL A 3 -7.49 -11.44 12.31
N ASP A 4 -8.25 -10.86 11.39
CA ASP A 4 -7.76 -10.49 10.06
C ASP A 4 -7.58 -8.98 9.97
N THR A 5 -6.48 -8.56 9.37
CA THR A 5 -6.24 -7.15 9.04
C THR A 5 -6.25 -7.02 7.52
N TYR A 6 -7.01 -6.06 7.02
CA TYR A 6 -7.20 -5.84 5.59
C TYR A 6 -6.86 -4.40 5.22
N VAL A 7 -6.02 -4.23 4.21
CA VAL A 7 -5.71 -2.94 3.57
C VAL A 7 -6.15 -3.05 2.12
N CYS A 8 -6.97 -2.12 1.66
CA CYS A 8 -7.42 -2.12 0.27
C CYS A 8 -6.25 -1.82 -0.68
N GLY A 9 -6.20 -2.55 -1.79
CA GLY A 9 -5.43 -2.17 -2.95
C GLY A 9 -6.21 -1.28 -3.90
N ASN A 10 -5.66 -1.05 -5.08
CA ASN A 10 -6.30 -0.22 -6.10
C ASN A 10 -7.54 -0.89 -6.73
N HIS A 11 -7.55 -2.22 -6.83
CA HIS A 11 -8.62 -2.97 -7.50
C HIS A 11 -9.92 -3.02 -6.70
N GLU A 12 -9.87 -2.92 -5.37
CA GLU A 12 -11.06 -2.80 -4.54
C GLU A 12 -11.90 -1.58 -4.93
N TYR A 13 -11.25 -0.52 -5.41
CA TYR A 13 -11.90 0.74 -5.79
C TYR A 13 -12.38 0.80 -7.25
N TYR A 14 -12.07 -0.20 -8.08
CA TYR A 14 -12.50 -0.21 -9.49
C TYR A 14 -14.02 -0.24 -9.61
N ASP A 15 -14.53 0.53 -10.58
CA ASP A 15 -15.96 0.81 -10.78
C ASP A 15 -16.67 1.42 -9.55
N GLY A 16 -15.88 1.85 -8.57
CA GLY A 16 -16.33 2.39 -7.29
C GLY A 16 -15.89 3.82 -7.05
N HIS A 17 -15.92 4.20 -5.78
CA HIS A 17 -15.52 5.53 -5.33
C HIS A 17 -14.51 5.40 -4.20
N ILE A 18 -13.40 6.11 -4.29
CA ILE A 18 -12.25 5.95 -3.39
C ILE A 18 -12.60 6.06 -1.89
N ASP A 19 -13.49 6.96 -1.47
CA ASP A 19 -13.96 7.02 -0.07
C ASP A 19 -15.15 6.12 0.26
N ARG A 20 -16.16 6.10 -0.62
CA ARG A 20 -17.42 5.39 -0.33
C ARG A 20 -17.25 3.87 -0.38
N THR A 21 -16.35 3.36 -1.22
CA THR A 21 -16.02 1.93 -1.25
C THR A 21 -15.39 1.52 0.09
N LEU A 22 -14.41 2.27 0.58
CA LEU A 22 -13.81 2.00 1.90
C LEU A 22 -14.85 2.02 3.03
N THR A 23 -15.76 3.00 3.01
CA THR A 23 -16.87 3.08 3.98
C THR A 23 -17.73 1.82 3.93
N LYS A 24 -18.16 1.39 2.74
CA LYS A 24 -18.95 0.17 2.56
C LYS A 24 -18.21 -1.09 3.02
N MET A 25 -16.90 -1.16 2.78
CA MET A 25 -16.09 -2.30 3.20
C MET A 25 -15.99 -2.38 4.72
N ARG A 26 -15.84 -1.23 5.41
CA ARG A 26 -15.88 -1.16 6.88
C ARG A 26 -17.25 -1.53 7.43
N ASP A 27 -18.33 -1.04 6.83
CA ASP A 27 -19.70 -1.34 7.27
C ASP A 27 -20.07 -2.82 7.10
N ALA A 28 -19.48 -3.50 6.11
CA ALA A 28 -19.70 -4.92 5.83
C ALA A 28 -18.69 -5.84 6.52
N ALA A 29 -17.68 -5.30 7.21
CA ALA A 29 -16.65 -6.10 7.85
C ALA A 29 -17.23 -6.88 9.05
N GLU A 30 -16.89 -8.16 9.13
CA GLU A 30 -17.19 -8.96 10.31
C GLU A 30 -16.39 -8.47 11.53
N PRO A 31 -16.83 -8.69 12.78
CA PRO A 31 -16.16 -8.17 13.97
C PRO A 31 -14.69 -8.58 14.17
N HIS A 32 -14.24 -9.63 13.47
CA HIS A 32 -12.85 -10.11 13.52
C HIS A 32 -11.98 -9.59 12.36
N VAL A 33 -12.54 -8.76 11.47
CA VAL A 33 -11.86 -8.18 10.30
C VAL A 33 -11.68 -6.69 10.50
N HIS A 34 -10.43 -6.23 10.53
CA HIS A 34 -10.08 -4.82 10.66
C HIS A 34 -9.67 -4.24 9.31
N VAL A 35 -10.54 -3.44 8.68
CA VAL A 35 -10.24 -2.74 7.42
C VAL A 35 -9.56 -1.40 7.71
N LEU A 36 -8.24 -1.36 7.50
CA LEU A 36 -7.38 -0.25 7.87
C LEU A 36 -7.12 0.70 6.68
N GLU A 37 -7.18 2.00 6.96
CA GLU A 37 -6.72 3.07 6.08
C GLU A 37 -6.36 4.26 6.96
N ASN A 38 -5.05 4.52 7.11
CA ASN A 38 -4.47 5.41 8.10
C ASN A 38 -4.98 5.10 9.51
N ASP A 39 -4.97 3.80 9.84
CA ASP A 39 -5.52 3.29 11.08
C ASP A 39 -4.63 2.20 11.69
N VAL A 40 -4.83 1.94 12.98
CA VAL A 40 -4.00 1.05 13.80
C VAL A 40 -4.86 0.01 14.50
N VAL A 41 -4.36 -1.22 14.56
CA VAL A 41 -4.87 -2.26 15.45
C VAL A 41 -3.73 -2.83 16.28
N VAL A 42 -3.99 -3.15 17.54
CA VAL A 42 -3.02 -3.81 18.42
C VAL A 42 -3.56 -5.18 18.79
N LEU A 43 -2.83 -6.22 18.40
CA LEU A 43 -3.22 -7.62 18.59
C LEU A 43 -2.07 -8.35 19.27
N ASN A 44 -2.33 -8.95 20.44
CA ASN A 44 -1.35 -9.77 21.16
C ASN A 44 0.03 -9.10 21.37
N GLY A 45 0.06 -7.79 21.62
CA GLY A 45 1.30 -7.04 21.81
C GLY A 45 2.03 -6.64 20.53
N VAL A 46 1.41 -6.85 19.36
CA VAL A 46 1.89 -6.38 18.06
C VAL A 46 1.02 -5.22 17.58
N ARG A 47 1.64 -4.10 17.22
CA ARG A 47 0.99 -2.94 16.61
C ARG A 47 1.02 -3.09 15.09
N ILE A 48 -0.13 -3.05 14.45
CA ILE A 48 -0.26 -3.11 12.99
C ILE A 48 -0.78 -1.76 12.51
N LEU A 49 -0.01 -1.09 11.67
CA LEU A 49 -0.35 0.17 11.00
C LEU A 49 -0.75 -0.14 9.55
N GLY A 50 -1.94 0.27 9.13
CA GLY A 50 -2.44 -0.02 7.78
C GLY A 50 -2.86 1.21 7.00
N THR A 51 -2.40 1.32 5.75
CA THR A 51 -2.83 2.35 4.79
C THR A 51 -2.62 1.84 3.37
N THR A 52 -3.50 2.14 2.40
CA THR A 52 -3.28 1.74 1.00
C THR A 52 -1.92 2.24 0.49
N GLY A 53 -1.44 3.39 0.99
CA GLY A 53 -0.11 3.90 0.67
C GLY A 53 0.05 4.28 -0.80
N TRP A 54 -1.02 4.77 -1.45
CA TRP A 54 -0.99 5.39 -2.80
C TRP A 54 0.26 6.23 -3.03
N THR A 55 0.78 6.33 -4.25
CA THR A 55 2.05 7.01 -4.50
C THR A 55 1.90 8.52 -4.76
N ASP A 56 2.98 9.27 -4.51
CA ASP A 56 3.14 10.66 -4.94
C ASP A 56 3.86 10.80 -6.30
N PHE A 57 4.16 9.67 -6.96
CA PHE A 57 4.90 9.58 -8.22
C PHE A 57 6.32 10.18 -8.20
N SER A 58 6.90 10.46 -7.03
CA SER A 58 8.22 11.10 -6.94
C SER A 58 9.40 10.13 -7.06
N SER A 59 9.18 8.83 -6.89
CA SER A 59 10.22 7.80 -6.69
C SER A 59 11.15 7.55 -7.89
N THR A 60 10.85 8.12 -9.07
CA THR A 60 11.72 8.07 -10.26
C THR A 60 12.44 9.40 -10.56
N GLY A 61 12.32 10.40 -9.68
CA GLY A 61 13.03 11.67 -9.77
C GLY A 61 12.37 12.76 -10.64
N ASP A 62 11.37 12.42 -11.46
CA ASP A 62 10.55 13.38 -12.22
C ASP A 62 9.06 13.12 -11.98
N GLN A 63 8.51 13.79 -10.95
CA GLN A 63 7.11 13.62 -10.55
C GLN A 63 6.14 14.06 -11.66
N VAL A 64 6.49 15.05 -12.48
CA VAL A 64 5.60 15.56 -13.53
C VAL A 64 5.50 14.53 -14.66
N ALA A 65 6.63 14.01 -15.14
CA ALA A 65 6.66 12.97 -16.14
C ALA A 65 5.96 11.69 -15.64
N ALA A 66 6.27 11.28 -14.41
CA ALA A 66 5.67 10.11 -13.79
C ALA A 66 4.15 10.23 -13.60
N SER A 67 3.67 11.36 -13.09
CA SER A 67 2.23 11.61 -12.93
C SER A 67 1.50 11.56 -14.27
N ARG A 68 2.11 12.11 -15.33
CA ARG A 68 1.54 12.07 -16.68
C ARG A 68 1.44 10.64 -17.21
N VAL A 69 2.55 9.89 -17.15
CA VAL A 69 2.60 8.51 -17.67
C VAL A 69 1.65 7.61 -16.86
N ALA A 70 1.59 7.77 -15.54
CA ALA A 70 0.63 7.06 -14.70
C ALA A 70 -0.81 7.40 -15.10
N TRP A 71 -1.12 8.69 -15.31
CA TRP A 71 -2.46 9.12 -15.71
C TRP A 71 -2.92 8.50 -17.04
N GLU A 72 -1.98 8.36 -17.99
CA GLU A 72 -2.24 7.78 -19.32
C GLU A 72 -2.33 6.25 -19.29
N ARG A 73 -1.64 5.56 -18.37
CA ARG A 73 -1.44 4.10 -18.42
C ARG A 73 -2.07 3.29 -17.29
N MET A 74 -2.33 3.90 -16.13
CA MET A 74 -2.93 3.19 -14.99
C MET A 74 -4.46 3.17 -15.09
N ASN A 75 -5.05 1.98 -14.95
CA ASN A 75 -6.49 1.78 -14.99
C ASN A 75 -7.21 2.55 -13.88
N ASP A 76 -6.56 2.78 -12.75
CA ASP A 76 -7.05 3.55 -11.60
C ASP A 76 -7.80 4.81 -12.02
N PHE A 77 -7.23 5.60 -12.93
CA PHE A 77 -7.80 6.87 -13.37
C PHE A 77 -9.00 6.73 -14.32
N GLY A 78 -9.19 5.56 -14.93
CA GLY A 78 -10.35 5.22 -15.74
C GLY A 78 -11.52 4.69 -14.91
N TYR A 79 -11.21 3.85 -13.92
CA TYR A 79 -12.19 3.04 -13.18
C TYR A 79 -12.62 3.65 -11.84
N ILE A 80 -11.76 4.43 -11.18
CA ILE A 80 -12.05 4.95 -9.83
C ILE A 80 -12.71 6.34 -9.91
N ARG A 81 -13.68 6.59 -9.02
CA ARG A 81 -14.34 7.89 -8.83
C ARG A 81 -13.96 8.55 -7.51
N ILE A 82 -14.06 9.87 -7.48
CA ILE A 82 -13.78 10.70 -6.30
C ILE A 82 -14.70 11.94 -6.27
N ASP A 83 -14.73 12.57 -5.10
CA ASP A 83 -15.51 13.75 -4.75
C ASP A 83 -17.03 13.57 -4.85
N ALA A 84 -17.78 14.52 -4.31
CA ALA A 84 -19.24 14.52 -4.36
C ALA A 84 -19.79 14.44 -5.80
N GLY A 85 -19.05 14.97 -6.78
CA GLY A 85 -19.41 14.97 -8.19
C GLY A 85 -19.10 13.67 -8.95
N TYR A 86 -18.53 12.63 -8.29
CA TYR A 86 -18.16 11.36 -8.93
C TYR A 86 -17.31 11.55 -10.19
N ARG A 87 -16.38 12.50 -10.15
CA ARG A 87 -15.44 12.68 -11.27
C ARG A 87 -14.43 11.54 -11.28
N ARG A 88 -13.73 11.37 -12.41
CA ARG A 88 -12.58 10.47 -12.47
C ARG A 88 -11.49 10.93 -11.52
N LEU A 89 -10.80 9.95 -10.94
CA LEU A 89 -9.59 10.15 -10.17
C LEU A 89 -8.52 10.85 -11.03
N ARG A 90 -7.68 11.68 -10.40
CA ARG A 90 -6.54 12.37 -11.02
C ARG A 90 -5.28 12.14 -10.19
N PRO A 91 -4.07 12.24 -10.78
CA PRO A 91 -2.82 12.06 -10.02
C PRO A 91 -2.73 12.93 -8.78
N ALA A 92 -3.18 14.19 -8.84
CA ALA A 92 -3.17 15.11 -7.70
C ALA A 92 -3.98 14.59 -6.49
N ASP A 93 -5.04 13.81 -6.73
CA ASP A 93 -5.84 13.21 -5.66
C ASP A 93 -5.05 12.13 -4.92
N LEU A 94 -4.28 11.32 -5.65
CA LEU A 94 -3.42 10.27 -5.09
C LEU A 94 -2.20 10.87 -4.39
N ILE A 95 -1.58 11.91 -4.95
CA ILE A 95 -0.50 12.65 -4.29
C ILE A 95 -0.97 13.21 -2.94
N ALA A 96 -2.17 13.82 -2.90
CA ALA A 96 -2.72 14.33 -1.64
C ALA A 96 -2.93 13.22 -0.61
N ARG A 97 -3.45 12.06 -1.01
CA ARG A 97 -3.62 10.90 -0.14
C ARG A 97 -2.30 10.30 0.33
N ASN A 98 -1.30 10.23 -0.56
CA ASN A 98 0.05 9.79 -0.23
C ASN A 98 0.63 10.64 0.91
N HIS A 99 0.55 11.96 0.79
CA HIS A 99 1.10 12.86 1.80
C HIS A 99 0.40 12.67 3.14
N VAL A 100 -0.93 12.51 3.15
CA VAL A 100 -1.68 12.21 4.39
C VAL A 100 -1.20 10.89 5.00
N ALA A 101 -1.07 9.83 4.19
CA ALA A 101 -0.60 8.53 4.67
C ALA A 101 0.84 8.57 5.20
N LYS A 102 1.74 9.28 4.50
CA LYS A 102 3.14 9.44 4.90
C LYS A 102 3.25 10.23 6.21
N THR A 103 2.49 11.32 6.36
CA THR A 103 2.46 12.09 7.61
C THR A 103 1.93 11.24 8.75
N TRP A 104 0.80 10.55 8.55
CA TRP A 104 0.22 9.67 9.56
C TRP A 104 1.18 8.54 9.98
N LEU A 105 1.81 7.85 9.02
CA LEU A 105 2.82 6.82 9.32
C LEU A 105 4.01 7.40 10.08
N THR A 106 4.48 8.59 9.70
CA THR A 106 5.58 9.27 10.41
C THR A 106 5.21 9.51 11.87
N GLU A 107 4.00 9.98 12.14
CA GLU A 107 3.51 10.25 13.49
C GLU A 107 3.32 8.96 14.31
N GLU A 108 2.72 7.92 13.74
CA GLU A 108 2.48 6.66 14.46
C GLU A 108 3.76 5.89 14.73
N LEU A 109 4.70 5.84 13.78
CA LEU A 109 5.99 5.18 13.95
C LEU A 109 6.87 5.88 14.99
N ALA A 110 6.78 7.21 15.10
CA ALA A 110 7.49 7.97 16.12
C ALA A 110 6.95 7.76 17.54
N ARG A 111 5.72 7.24 17.70
CA ARG A 111 5.16 6.93 19.01
C ARG A 111 5.81 5.68 19.59
N PRO A 112 6.39 5.74 20.81
CA PRO A 112 6.94 4.57 21.47
C PRO A 112 5.91 3.46 21.62
N PHE A 113 6.31 2.22 21.34
CA PHE A 113 5.46 1.06 21.52
C PHE A 113 6.29 -0.08 22.13
N VAL A 114 5.74 -0.73 23.17
CA VAL A 114 6.37 -1.90 23.77
C VAL A 114 5.86 -3.13 23.03
N GLY A 115 6.66 -3.65 22.11
CA GLY A 115 6.32 -4.79 21.27
C GLY A 115 6.84 -4.61 19.84
N LYS A 116 6.30 -5.38 18.90
CA LYS A 116 6.63 -5.31 17.47
C LYS A 116 5.70 -4.37 16.73
N THR A 117 6.23 -3.63 15.75
CA THR A 117 5.44 -2.80 14.83
C THR A 117 5.50 -3.36 13.42
N ILE A 118 4.32 -3.69 12.88
CA ILE A 118 4.10 -4.09 11.50
C ILE A 118 3.48 -2.92 10.75
N VAL A 119 3.95 -2.65 9.53
CA VAL A 119 3.29 -1.74 8.58
C VAL A 119 2.76 -2.55 7.40
N ILE A 120 1.51 -2.29 7.00
CA ILE A 120 0.88 -2.91 5.84
C ILE A 120 0.49 -1.81 4.86
N THR A 121 1.02 -1.90 3.64
CA THR A 121 0.62 -1.04 2.51
C THR A 121 0.22 -1.84 1.29
N HIS A 122 -0.49 -1.24 0.34
CA HIS A 122 -0.66 -1.87 -0.97
C HIS A 122 0.55 -1.59 -1.87
N HIS A 123 0.93 -0.32 -1.99
CA HIS A 123 2.09 0.08 -2.81
C HIS A 123 3.39 -0.14 -2.04
N SER A 124 4.48 -0.41 -2.77
CA SER A 124 5.80 -0.63 -2.18
C SER A 124 6.29 0.61 -1.41
N PRO A 125 6.97 0.43 -0.27
CA PRO A 125 7.60 1.55 0.46
C PRO A 125 8.93 2.00 -0.14
N SER A 126 9.51 1.23 -1.08
CA SER A 126 10.84 1.47 -1.64
C SER A 126 10.93 1.10 -3.11
N SER A 127 11.50 1.99 -3.91
CA SER A 127 11.74 1.78 -5.34
C SER A 127 12.76 0.67 -5.63
N LEU A 128 13.58 0.30 -4.64
CA LEU A 128 14.52 -0.82 -4.74
C LEU A 128 13.83 -2.19 -4.86
N LEU A 129 12.54 -2.25 -4.52
CA LEU A 129 11.74 -3.48 -4.45
C LEU A 129 10.80 -3.67 -5.65
N VAL A 130 10.82 -2.73 -6.60
CA VAL A 130 10.08 -2.86 -7.85
C VAL A 130 11.05 -3.36 -8.91
N GLY A 131 10.80 -4.55 -9.46
CA GLY A 131 11.56 -5.07 -10.58
C GLY A 131 11.51 -4.17 -11.82
N SER A 132 12.30 -4.51 -12.83
CA SER A 132 12.38 -3.75 -14.09
C SER A 132 11.17 -3.94 -15.02
N LYS A 133 10.06 -4.47 -14.50
CA LYS A 133 8.87 -4.87 -15.27
C LYS A 133 8.15 -3.69 -15.93
N HIS A 134 8.27 -2.49 -15.35
CA HIS A 134 7.70 -1.28 -15.94
C HIS A 134 8.81 -0.33 -16.39
N ASP A 135 8.65 0.21 -17.59
CA ASP A 135 9.63 1.10 -18.20
C ASP A 135 9.56 2.52 -17.63
N GLY A 136 10.73 3.07 -17.32
CA GLY A 136 10.91 4.49 -17.01
C GLY A 136 10.07 4.98 -15.83
N HIS A 137 9.39 6.12 -16.03
CA HIS A 137 8.68 6.81 -14.96
C HIS A 137 7.40 6.11 -14.48
N LEU A 138 6.91 5.10 -15.20
CA LEU A 138 5.71 4.35 -14.78
C LEU A 138 5.94 3.59 -13.47
N ASN A 139 7.19 3.22 -13.14
CA ASN A 139 7.53 2.59 -11.86
C ASN A 139 7.04 3.41 -10.66
N ALA A 140 6.97 4.74 -10.77
CA ALA A 140 6.52 5.59 -9.68
C ALA A 140 5.02 5.45 -9.35
N ALA A 141 4.25 4.78 -10.21
CA ALA A 141 2.87 4.40 -9.89
C ALA A 141 2.78 3.22 -8.93
N TYR A 142 3.86 2.44 -8.76
CA TYR A 142 3.87 1.20 -7.98
C TYR A 142 4.55 1.33 -6.62
N THR A 143 5.37 2.38 -6.44
CA THR A 143 6.23 2.52 -5.27
C THR A 143 6.42 3.94 -4.78
N ASN A 144 6.56 4.02 -3.47
CA ASN A 144 7.08 5.15 -2.73
C ASN A 144 8.60 5.07 -2.56
N ASP A 145 9.16 6.10 -1.92
CA ASP A 145 10.54 6.12 -1.43
C ASP A 145 10.55 6.63 0.02
N TRP A 146 10.36 5.71 0.97
CA TRP A 146 10.19 5.99 2.41
C TRP A 146 11.27 5.32 3.29
N PRO A 147 12.57 5.47 3.01
CA PRO A 147 13.64 4.77 3.74
C PRO A 147 13.60 5.05 5.26
N ARG A 148 13.27 6.29 5.66
CA ARG A 148 13.14 6.68 7.07
C ARG A 148 11.96 6.03 7.80
N LEU A 149 10.89 5.69 7.08
CA LEU A 149 9.76 4.99 7.69
C LEU A 149 10.07 3.50 7.83
N ILE A 150 10.75 2.92 6.83
CA ILE A 150 11.22 1.53 6.85
C ILE A 150 12.10 1.29 8.08
N GLU A 151 13.06 2.17 8.36
CA GLU A 151 13.96 2.11 9.53
C GLU A 151 13.25 1.97 10.89
N GLN A 152 11.95 2.30 10.98
CA GLN A 152 11.18 2.35 12.24
C GLN A 152 10.20 1.18 12.41
N ALA A 153 10.09 0.28 11.44
CA ALA A 153 9.20 -0.87 11.49
C ALA A 153 9.99 -2.18 11.63
N ASP A 154 9.44 -3.17 12.34
CA ASP A 154 10.05 -4.51 12.42
C ASP A 154 9.74 -5.32 11.14
N LEU A 155 8.52 -5.17 10.62
CA LEU A 155 8.04 -5.83 9.41
C LEU A 155 7.23 -4.86 8.55
N TRP A 156 7.48 -4.84 7.25
CA TRP A 156 6.66 -4.14 6.27
C TRP A 156 6.09 -5.13 5.25
N VAL A 157 4.77 -5.23 5.18
CA VAL A 157 4.07 -6.05 4.19
C VAL A 157 3.52 -5.14 3.09
N PHE A 158 3.78 -5.48 1.84
CA PHE A 158 3.24 -4.76 0.69
C PHE A 158 2.75 -5.69 -0.42
N GLY A 159 2.14 -5.13 -1.46
CA GLY A 159 1.65 -5.85 -2.63
C GLY A 159 1.91 -5.10 -3.94
N HIS A 160 0.91 -5.09 -4.82
CA HIS A 160 0.84 -4.34 -6.08
C HIS A 160 1.88 -4.64 -7.18
N THR A 161 3.15 -4.91 -6.85
CA THR A 161 4.24 -5.14 -7.82
C THR A 161 4.14 -6.47 -8.56
N HIS A 162 3.34 -7.41 -8.02
CA HIS A 162 3.21 -8.77 -8.53
C HIS A 162 4.54 -9.54 -8.55
N GLU A 163 5.41 -9.23 -7.58
CA GLU A 163 6.68 -9.92 -7.35
C GLU A 163 6.76 -10.34 -5.88
N PHE A 164 7.12 -11.61 -5.66
CA PHE A 164 7.45 -12.12 -4.33
C PHE A 164 8.74 -11.45 -3.85
N VAL A 165 8.70 -10.90 -2.65
CA VAL A 165 9.82 -10.23 -1.99
C VAL A 165 9.86 -10.72 -0.54
N ASP A 166 11.06 -11.06 -0.07
CA ASP A 166 11.35 -11.29 1.35
C ASP A 166 12.81 -10.91 1.58
N VAL A 167 13.04 -9.68 2.02
CA VAL A 167 14.37 -9.08 2.17
C VAL A 167 14.44 -8.27 3.47
N GLU A 168 15.66 -7.98 3.92
CA GLU A 168 15.88 -7.03 5.02
C GLU A 168 16.44 -5.72 4.46
N LEU A 169 15.80 -4.60 4.79
CA LEU A 169 16.30 -3.26 4.50
C LEU A 169 16.32 -2.43 5.79
N ALA A 170 17.49 -1.92 6.15
CA ALA A 170 17.68 -1.02 7.29
C ALA A 170 17.09 -1.56 8.62
N GLY A 171 17.21 -2.88 8.85
CA GLY A 171 16.70 -3.55 10.06
C GLY A 171 15.20 -3.90 10.04
N CYS A 172 14.50 -3.57 8.96
CA CYS A 172 13.11 -3.97 8.72
C CYS A 172 13.06 -5.14 7.74
N ARG A 173 12.33 -6.20 8.10
CA ARG A 173 11.98 -7.24 7.13
C ARG A 173 10.88 -6.70 6.22
N ILE A 174 11.05 -6.79 4.91
CA ILE A 174 10.06 -6.33 3.95
C ILE A 174 9.59 -7.51 3.11
N VAL A 175 8.28 -7.70 3.05
CA VAL A 175 7.64 -8.86 2.44
C VAL A 175 6.54 -8.46 1.47
N SER A 176 6.50 -9.15 0.32
CA SER A 176 5.36 -9.18 -0.60
C SER A 176 5.14 -10.63 -1.03
N ASN A 177 3.91 -11.13 -0.93
CA ASN A 177 3.53 -12.46 -1.42
C ASN A 177 2.29 -12.38 -2.32
N PRO A 178 2.40 -11.73 -3.50
CA PRO A 178 1.25 -11.40 -4.32
C PRO A 178 0.86 -12.57 -5.21
N ARG A 179 -0.44 -12.86 -5.34
CA ARG A 179 -0.93 -13.91 -6.24
C ARG A 179 -0.81 -13.55 -7.72
N GLY A 180 -0.96 -12.26 -8.05
CA GLY A 180 -0.98 -11.77 -9.43
C GLY A 180 -2.23 -12.17 -10.22
N TYR A 181 -2.19 -11.94 -11.53
CA TYR A 181 -3.25 -12.34 -12.46
C TYR A 181 -3.25 -13.85 -12.73
N PRO A 182 -4.38 -14.43 -13.21
CA PRO A 182 -4.40 -15.83 -13.64
C PRO A 182 -3.29 -16.14 -14.66
N GLY A 183 -2.41 -17.08 -14.32
CA GLY A 183 -1.29 -17.50 -15.16
C GLY A 183 -0.02 -16.64 -15.04
N GLU A 184 -0.03 -15.59 -14.22
CA GLU A 184 1.14 -14.77 -13.95
C GLU A 184 2.10 -15.47 -12.97
N SER A 185 3.39 -15.48 -13.28
CA SER A 185 4.41 -16.01 -12.38
C SER A 185 4.94 -14.89 -11.49
N THR A 186 4.40 -14.80 -10.27
CA THR A 186 4.82 -13.80 -9.27
C THR A 186 5.80 -14.35 -8.23
N GLY A 187 5.96 -15.67 -8.15
CA GLY A 187 6.63 -16.32 -7.01
C GLY A 187 5.73 -16.54 -5.79
N PHE A 188 4.40 -16.36 -5.95
CA PHE A 188 3.42 -16.60 -4.90
C PHE A 188 3.62 -17.96 -4.21
N ASN A 189 3.72 -17.93 -2.89
CA ASN A 189 3.78 -19.12 -2.04
C ASN A 189 2.52 -19.19 -1.15
N PRO A 190 1.61 -20.15 -1.39
CA PRO A 190 0.36 -20.28 -0.62
C PRO A 190 0.56 -20.76 0.82
N ALA A 191 1.74 -21.30 1.14
CA ALA A 191 2.12 -21.77 2.48
C ALA A 191 3.11 -20.81 3.17
N PHE A 192 3.20 -19.57 2.69
CA PHE A 192 4.10 -18.59 3.26
C PHE A 192 3.56 -18.07 4.59
N GLU A 193 4.35 -18.24 5.64
CA GLU A 193 4.02 -17.82 6.99
C GLU A 193 5.19 -17.01 7.56
N ILE A 194 4.87 -16.05 8.43
CA ILE A 194 5.85 -15.22 9.15
C ILE A 194 5.62 -15.45 10.65
N GLU A 195 6.66 -15.89 11.34
CA GLU A 195 6.71 -15.90 12.80
C GLU A 195 7.27 -14.56 13.28
N MET A 196 6.63 -13.97 14.30
CA MET A 196 6.94 -12.64 14.86
C MET A 196 7.32 -12.72 16.34
#